data_AF-A0A965EQ66-F1
#
_entry.id   AF-A0A965EQ66-F1
#
_cell.length_a   1.000
_cell.length_b   1.000
_cell.length_c   1.000
_cell.angle_alpha   90.00
_cell.angle_beta   90.00
_cell.angle_gamma   90.00
#
_symmetry.space_group_name_H-M   'P 1'
#
loop_
_entity.id
_entity.type
_entity.pdbx_description
1 polymer ?
#
loop_
_entity_poly.entity_id
_entity_poly.type
_entity_poly.pdbx_seq_one_letter_code
_entity_poly.pdbx_strand_id
1 'polypeptide(L)'
;MADGRNSQKIHWVEPRFRGIFPMDRFHISRSLSRKIHQRPFRVTLNTAFSSVIRACADRDETWINQTIEDSYTRLHREGHAHSIEIWDEAELVGGVYGIA
;
A
#
# COMPACT_ATOMS: atom_id res chain seq x y z
N MET A 1 -3.13 -14.20 -3.24
CA MET A 1 -2.80 -13.49 -4.49
C MET A 1 -3.73 -13.95 -5.59
N ALA A 2 -3.80 -13.23 -6.70
CA ALA A 2 -4.53 -13.61 -7.90
C ALA A 2 -3.62 -13.48 -9.12
N ASP A 3 -3.92 -14.19 -10.20
CA ASP A 3 -3.10 -14.19 -11.43
C ASP A 3 -3.19 -12.87 -12.21
N GLY A 4 -4.21 -12.04 -11.92
CA GLY A 4 -4.47 -10.79 -12.64
C GLY A 4 -5.67 -10.05 -12.06
N ARG A 5 -5.84 -8.77 -12.44
CA ARG A 5 -6.95 -7.90 -12.00
C ARG A 5 -8.34 -8.53 -12.18
N ASN A 6 -8.55 -9.22 -13.30
CA ASN A 6 -9.84 -9.83 -13.68
C ASN A 6 -9.96 -11.31 -13.27
N SER A 7 -8.97 -11.87 -12.58
CA SER A 7 -9.06 -13.27 -12.13
C SER A 7 -10.12 -13.42 -11.05
N GLN A 8 -10.92 -14.48 -11.16
CA GLN A 8 -11.91 -14.86 -10.14
C GLN A 8 -11.34 -15.80 -9.07
N LYS A 9 -10.11 -16.28 -9.24
CA LYS A 9 -9.46 -17.21 -8.32
C LYS A 9 -8.44 -16.50 -7.46
N ILE A 10 -8.40 -16.92 -6.20
CA ILE A 10 -7.33 -16.55 -5.26
C ILE A 10 -6.53 -17.80 -4.91
N HIS A 11 -5.24 -17.63 -4.71
CA HIS A 11 -4.35 -18.67 -4.23
C HIS A 11 -3.47 -18.14 -3.09
N TRP A 12 -3.11 -19.03 -2.18
CA TRP A 12 -2.22 -18.74 -1.06
C TRP A 12 -0.79 -18.97 -1.47
N VAL A 13 0.13 -18.14 -0.98
CA VAL A 13 1.56 -18.26 -1.30
C VAL A 13 2.38 -18.28 -0.03
N GLU A 14 3.21 -19.30 0.08
CA GLU A 14 4.14 -19.54 1.17
C GLU A 14 5.56 -19.66 0.59
N PRO A 15 6.29 -18.55 0.43
CA PRO A 15 7.60 -18.60 -0.19
C PRO A 15 8.63 -19.16 0.80
N ARG A 16 9.51 -20.06 0.32
CA ARG A 16 10.62 -20.61 1.12
C ARG A 16 11.55 -19.53 1.67
N PHE A 17 11.73 -18.45 0.92
CA PHE A 17 12.48 -17.26 1.34
C PHE A 17 11.54 -16.06 1.36
N ARG A 18 11.54 -15.31 2.47
CA ARG A 18 10.66 -14.15 2.65
C ARG A 18 11.47 -12.86 2.61
N GLY A 19 11.05 -11.93 1.76
CA GLY A 19 11.54 -10.56 1.79
C GLY A 19 11.09 -9.89 3.09
N ILE A 20 12.03 -9.36 3.85
CA ILE A 20 11.77 -8.59 5.07
C ILE A 20 12.49 -7.25 4.97
N PHE A 21 11.99 -6.26 5.70
CA PHE A 21 12.57 -4.92 5.77
C PHE A 21 12.88 -4.55 7.22
N PRO A 22 14.09 -4.87 7.71
CA PRO A 22 14.49 -4.53 9.07
C PRO A 22 14.54 -3.01 9.26
N MET A 23 13.71 -2.48 10.17
CA MET A 23 13.59 -1.04 10.39
C MET A 23 14.83 -0.43 11.07
N ASP A 24 15.60 -1.24 11.80
CA ASP A 24 16.87 -0.85 12.43
C ASP A 24 17.99 -0.57 11.42
N ARG A 25 17.81 -1.00 10.16
CA ARG A 25 18.78 -0.81 9.07
C ARG A 25 18.19 -0.09 7.86
N PHE A 26 17.08 0.62 8.04
CA PHE A 26 16.47 1.36 6.94
C PHE A 26 17.43 2.44 6.42
N HIS A 27 17.77 2.35 5.14
CA HIS A 27 18.59 3.36 4.48
C HIS A 27 17.72 4.46 3.84
N ILE A 28 17.94 5.70 4.25
CA ILE A 28 17.41 6.89 3.58
C ILE A 28 18.59 7.65 2.98
N SER A 29 18.57 7.88 1.67
CA SER A 29 19.61 8.66 1.02
C SER A 29 19.62 10.10 1.52
N ARG A 30 20.79 10.76 1.48
CA ARG A 30 20.93 12.14 1.96
C ARG A 30 20.01 13.12 1.21
N SER A 31 19.83 12.93 -0.10
CA SER A 31 18.94 13.76 -0.93
C SER A 31 17.47 13.55 -0.56
N LEU A 32 17.03 12.31 -0.37
CA LEU A 32 15.67 12.00 0.06
C LEU A 32 15.38 12.57 1.45
N SER A 33 16.28 12.38 2.40
CA SER A 33 16.14 12.95 3.75
C SER A 33 15.97 14.48 3.68
N ARG A 34 16.82 15.19 2.94
CA ARG A 34 16.68 16.64 2.74
C ARG A 34 15.32 17.03 2.15
N LYS A 35 14.83 16.29 1.16
CA LYS A 35 13.53 16.55 0.53
C LYS A 35 12.37 16.34 1.50
N ILE A 36 12.38 15.28 2.31
CA ILE A 36 11.35 15.00 3.32
C ILE A 36 11.29 16.11 4.38
N HIS A 37 12.45 16.63 4.83
CA HIS A 37 12.50 17.70 5.83
C HIS A 37 11.89 19.03 5.35
N GLN A 38 11.76 19.25 4.04
CA GLN A 38 11.03 20.40 3.48
C GLN A 38 9.52 20.28 3.66
N ARG A 39 9.03 19.11 4.10
CA ARG A 39 7.60 18.77 4.26
C ARG A 39 6.75 19.15 3.03
N PRO A 40 7.15 18.71 1.83
CA PRO A 40 6.44 19.07 0.60
C PRO A 40 5.04 18.42 0.51
N PHE A 41 4.78 17.39 1.30
CA PHE A 41 3.54 16.61 1.25
C PHE A 41 2.90 16.51 2.63
N ARG A 42 1.57 16.43 2.65
CA ARG A 42 0.79 16.09 3.84
C ARG A 42 0.69 14.57 3.94
N VAL A 43 1.00 14.02 5.10
CA VAL A 43 0.90 12.58 5.38
C VAL A 43 -0.29 12.32 6.29
N THR A 44 -1.14 11.36 5.93
CA THR A 44 -2.23 10.90 6.80
C THR A 44 -2.17 9.39 7.00
N LEU A 45 -2.95 8.92 7.97
CA LEU A 45 -3.13 7.51 8.28
C LEU A 45 -4.63 7.20 8.19
N ASN A 46 -4.97 6.08 7.55
CA ASN A 46 -6.34 5.53 7.51
C ASN A 46 -7.41 6.51 7.01
N THR A 47 -7.03 7.49 6.19
CA THR A 47 -7.96 8.52 5.71
C THR A 47 -8.53 8.18 4.33
N ALA A 48 -7.82 7.38 3.53
CA ALA A 48 -8.27 7.02 2.18
C ALA A 48 -7.84 5.60 1.75
N PHE A 49 -8.02 4.60 2.62
CA PHE A 49 -7.60 3.21 2.38
C PHE A 49 -8.06 2.66 1.03
N SER A 50 -9.37 2.78 0.71
CA SER A 50 -9.93 2.29 -0.55
C SER A 50 -9.33 2.97 -1.78
N SER A 51 -8.97 4.26 -1.67
CA SER A 51 -8.28 4.98 -2.75
C SER A 51 -6.85 4.46 -2.94
N VAL A 52 -6.13 4.21 -1.85
CA VAL A 52 -4.76 3.67 -1.89
C VAL A 52 -4.71 2.29 -2.53
N ILE A 53 -5.56 1.35 -2.10
CA ILE A 53 -5.54 -0.01 -2.67
C ILE A 53 -5.98 -0.02 -4.14
N ARG A 54 -6.94 0.85 -4.52
CA ARG A 54 -7.36 0.99 -5.92
C ARG A 54 -6.25 1.56 -6.78
N ALA A 55 -5.57 2.61 -6.34
CA ALA A 55 -4.41 3.17 -7.03
C ALA A 55 -3.26 2.14 -7.10
N CYS A 56 -3.08 1.33 -6.05
CA CYS A 56 -2.12 0.24 -6.08
C CYS A 56 -2.49 -0.84 -7.11
N ALA A 57 -3.77 -1.08 -7.38
CA ALA A 57 -4.22 -2.01 -8.39
C ALA A 57 -4.18 -1.46 -9.82
N ASP A 58 -4.16 -0.13 -9.99
CA ASP A 58 -4.19 0.55 -11.29
C ASP A 58 -2.81 0.55 -11.96
N ARG A 59 -2.45 -0.60 -12.54
CA ARG A 59 -1.21 -0.85 -13.28
C ARG A 59 -1.43 -1.97 -14.30
N ASP A 60 -0.61 -2.01 -15.34
CA ASP A 60 -0.73 -2.98 -16.44
C ASP A 60 -0.80 -4.44 -15.95
N GLU A 61 0.03 -4.78 -14.96
CA GLU A 61 0.05 -6.10 -14.32
C GLU A 61 -0.12 -5.98 -12.81
N THR A 62 -1.19 -6.59 -12.28
CA THR A 62 -1.48 -6.60 -10.84
C THR A 62 -2.08 -7.92 -10.39
N TRP A 63 -1.73 -8.33 -9.17
CA TRP A 63 -2.36 -9.46 -8.49
C TRP A 63 -3.56 -9.03 -7.64
N ILE A 64 -3.84 -7.72 -7.55
CA ILE A 64 -4.92 -7.16 -6.73
C ILE A 64 -6.22 -7.17 -7.54
N ASN A 65 -6.91 -8.31 -7.52
CA ASN A 65 -8.26 -8.44 -8.09
C ASN A 65 -9.33 -7.85 -7.16
N GLN A 66 -10.59 -7.83 -7.63
CA GLN A 66 -11.70 -7.28 -6.85
C GLN A 66 -11.88 -7.98 -5.49
N THR A 67 -11.77 -9.31 -5.45
CA THR A 67 -11.90 -10.08 -4.21
C THR A 67 -10.87 -9.66 -3.15
N ILE A 68 -9.63 -9.41 -3.56
CA ILE A 68 -8.56 -8.95 -2.68
C ILE A 68 -8.83 -7.50 -2.23
N GLU A 69 -9.21 -6.62 -3.14
CA GLU A 69 -9.58 -5.22 -2.83
C GLU A 69 -10.69 -5.16 -1.76
N ASP A 70 -11.75 -5.95 -1.94
CA ASP A 70 -12.88 -6.02 -1.01
C ASP A 70 -12.48 -6.62 0.33
N SER A 71 -11.67 -7.69 0.32
CA SER A 71 -11.20 -8.36 1.53
C SER A 71 -10.34 -7.43 2.39
N TYR A 72 -9.40 -6.71 1.78
CA TYR A 72 -8.55 -5.75 2.50
C TYR A 72 -9.34 -4.54 2.97
N THR A 73 -10.30 -4.05 2.17
CA THR A 73 -11.19 -2.95 2.59
C THR A 73 -12.03 -3.37 3.80
N ARG A 74 -12.49 -4.62 3.85
CA ARG A 74 -13.17 -5.17 5.02
C ARG A 74 -12.25 -5.26 6.24
N LEU A 75 -11.05 -5.80 6.08
CA LEU A 75 -10.04 -5.86 7.16
C LEU A 75 -9.69 -4.47 7.70
N HIS A 76 -9.70 -3.45 6.84
CA HIS A 76 -9.48 -2.07 7.27
C HIS A 76 -10.60 -1.57 8.18
N ARG A 77 -11.86 -1.83 7.83
CA ARG A 77 -13.02 -1.50 8.68
C ARG A 77 -13.02 -2.23 10.01
N GLU A 78 -12.48 -3.45 10.02
CA GLU A 78 -12.30 -4.27 11.23
C GLU A 78 -11.08 -3.84 12.07
N GLY A 79 -10.27 -2.89 11.59
CA GLY A 79 -9.10 -2.36 12.30
C GLY A 79 -7.82 -3.17 12.12
N HIS A 80 -7.79 -4.14 11.20
CA HIS A 80 -6.65 -5.02 10.93
C HIS A 80 -5.78 -4.55 9.77
N ALA A 81 -6.34 -3.79 8.82
CA ALA A 81 -5.58 -3.22 7.72
C ALA A 81 -5.46 -1.71 7.85
N HIS A 82 -4.32 -1.17 7.45
CA HIS A 82 -3.99 0.24 7.56
C HIS A 82 -3.39 0.79 6.29
N SER A 83 -3.60 2.08 6.06
CA SER A 83 -2.99 2.82 4.96
C SER A 83 -2.28 4.06 5.46
N ILE A 84 -1.16 4.38 4.79
CA ILE A 84 -0.52 5.69 4.86
C ILE A 84 -0.77 6.36 3.51
N GLU A 85 -1.23 7.62 3.56
CA GLU A 85 -1.53 8.41 2.37
C GLU A 85 -0.60 9.61 2.27
N ILE A 86 -0.14 9.91 1.04
CA ILE A 86 0.71 11.06 0.72
C ILE A 86 -0.10 12.00 -0.17
N TRP A 87 -0.30 13.23 0.30
CA TRP A 87 -1.10 14.24 -0.37
C TRP A 87 -0.22 15.41 -0.82
N ASP A 88 -0.40 15.83 -2.07
CA ASP A 88 0.00 17.14 -2.55
C ASP A 88 -1.24 18.02 -2.61
N GLU A 89 -1.32 19.00 -1.71
CA GLU A 89 -2.55 19.74 -1.43
C GLU A 89 -3.76 18.82 -1.14
N ALA A 90 -4.69 18.73 -2.10
CA ALA A 90 -5.89 17.90 -2.06
C ALA A 90 -5.76 16.60 -2.88
N GLU A 91 -4.70 16.45 -3.68
CA GLU A 91 -4.48 15.30 -4.55
C GLU A 91 -3.74 14.18 -3.81
N LEU A 92 -4.25 12.95 -3.93
CA LEU A 92 -3.57 11.76 -3.42
C LEU A 92 -2.47 11.35 -4.40
N VAL A 93 -1.22 11.70 -4.12
CA VAL A 93 -0.07 11.46 -5.00
C VAL A 93 0.69 10.17 -4.67
N GLY A 94 0.33 9.49 -3.59
CA GLY A 94 0.91 8.19 -3.26
C GLY A 94 0.38 7.60 -1.95
N GLY A 95 0.83 6.39 -1.64
CA GLY A 95 0.49 5.71 -0.41
C GLY A 95 0.97 4.27 -0.37
N VAL A 96 0.77 3.64 0.77
CA VAL A 96 1.01 2.21 0.98
C VAL A 96 -0.04 1.67 1.94
N TYR A 97 -0.40 0.40 1.80
CA TYR A 97 -1.30 -0.29 2.71
C TYR A 97 -0.70 -1.61 3.20
N GLY A 98 -1.15 -2.07 4.37
CA GLY A 98 -0.69 -3.30 4.99
C GLY A 98 -1.64 -3.82 6.07
N ILE A 99 -1.31 -4.97 6.65
CA ILE A 99 -2.03 -5.60 7.77
C ILE A 99 -1.13 -5.53 9.02
N ALA A 100 -1.73 -5.30 10.19
CA ALA A 100 -1.06 -5.28 11.49
C ALA A 100 -1.55 -6.38 12.43
#